data_AF-V4YF28-F1
#
_entry.id   AF-V4YF28-F1
#
_cell.length_a   1.000
_cell.length_b   1.000
_cell.length_c   1.000
_cell.angle_alpha   90.00
_cell.angle_beta   90.00
_cell.angle_gamma   90.00
#
_symmetry.space_group_name_H-M   'P 1'
#
loop_
_entity.id
_entity.type
_entity.pdbx_description
1 polymer ?
#
loop_
_entity_poly.entity_id
_entity_poly.type
_entity_poly.pdbx_seq_one_letter_code
_entity_poly.pdbx_strand_id
1 'polypeptide(L)'
;MVEVEAFTDAFGDDFAVVSIEAPFDLRAERLDERGRDDTDTDLEALRERDERELGFGMGDVMEHADYQINNTGTLAEFREQARELLDIDEQNHTDANDLQH
;
A
#
# COMPACT_ATOMS: atom_id res chain seq x y z
N MET A 1 -12.60 11.57 -2.38
CA MET A 1 -12.38 10.34 -3.18
C MET A 1 -13.47 9.36 -2.78
N VAL A 2 -14.25 8.82 -3.72
CA VAL A 2 -15.50 8.07 -3.42
C VAL A 2 -15.25 6.86 -2.50
N GLU A 3 -14.15 6.14 -2.69
CA GLU A 3 -13.85 4.95 -1.88
C GLU A 3 -13.56 5.31 -0.42
N VAL A 4 -12.67 6.28 -0.17
CA VAL A 4 -12.33 6.73 1.19
C VAL A 4 -13.57 7.27 1.89
N GLU A 5 -14.38 8.09 1.22
CA GLU A 5 -15.64 8.59 1.80
C GLU A 5 -16.58 7.44 2.19
N ALA A 6 -16.76 6.45 1.31
CA ALA A 6 -17.61 5.30 1.59
C ALA A 6 -17.09 4.44 2.75
N PHE A 7 -15.78 4.26 2.87
CA PHE A 7 -15.17 3.51 3.97
C PHE A 7 -15.23 4.29 5.29
N THR A 8 -14.93 5.59 5.28
CA THR A 8 -15.09 6.45 6.46
C THR A 8 -16.53 6.46 6.95
N ASP A 9 -17.52 6.54 6.05
CA ASP A 9 -18.94 6.48 6.43
C ASP A 9 -19.35 5.12 7.01
N ALA A 10 -18.78 4.02 6.51
CA ALA A 10 -19.14 2.67 6.93
C ALA A 10 -18.47 2.22 8.24
N PHE A 11 -17.24 2.69 8.49
CA PHE A 11 -16.38 2.17 9.56
C PHE A 11 -15.96 3.22 10.58
N GLY A 12 -16.08 4.52 10.27
CA GLY A 12 -15.75 5.60 11.21
C GLY A 12 -14.33 5.49 11.74
N ASP A 13 -14.20 5.47 13.07
CA ASP A 13 -12.91 5.38 13.77
C ASP A 13 -12.21 4.01 13.62
N ASP A 14 -12.90 2.98 13.10
CA ASP A 14 -12.32 1.66 12.83
C ASP A 14 -11.70 1.56 11.41
N PHE A 15 -11.58 2.67 10.70
CA PHE A 15 -10.94 2.75 9.38
C PHE A 15 -9.67 3.58 9.43
N ALA A 16 -8.61 3.07 8.79
CA ALA A 16 -7.35 3.77 8.66
C ALA A 16 -6.85 3.71 7.20
N VAL A 17 -6.24 4.81 6.77
CA VAL A 17 -5.57 4.95 5.49
C VAL A 17 -4.05 4.89 5.71
N VAL A 18 -3.39 4.04 4.93
CA VAL A 18 -1.92 3.92 4.95
C VAL A 18 -1.37 4.35 3.59
N SER A 19 -0.64 5.46 3.56
CA SER A 19 0.10 5.91 2.37
C SER A 19 1.38 5.09 2.23
N ILE A 20 1.60 4.49 1.05
CA ILE A 20 2.86 3.79 0.74
C ILE A 20 3.56 4.56 -0.38
N GLU A 21 4.72 5.12 -0.07
CA GLU A 21 5.39 6.06 -0.95
C GLU A 21 6.71 5.53 -1.48
N ALA A 22 6.93 5.73 -2.77
CA ALA A 22 8.20 5.47 -3.42
C ALA A 22 8.40 6.49 -4.56
N PRO A 23 9.63 6.99 -4.75
CA PRO A 23 9.96 7.86 -5.88
C PRO A 23 9.55 7.24 -7.21
N PHE A 24 9.15 8.08 -8.17
CA PHE A 24 8.71 7.64 -9.50
C PHE A 24 9.73 6.70 -10.15
N ASP A 25 11.02 7.09 -10.16
CA ASP A 25 12.08 6.31 -10.81
C ASP A 25 12.24 4.92 -10.19
N LEU A 26 12.07 4.80 -8.87
CA LEU A 26 12.13 3.50 -8.18
C LEU A 26 10.89 2.64 -8.49
N ARG A 27 9.71 3.24 -8.61
CA ARG A 27 8.49 2.52 -9.04
C ARG A 27 8.62 2.03 -10.48
N ALA A 28 9.18 2.86 -11.35
CA ALA A 28 9.46 2.55 -12.74
C ALA A 28 10.43 1.37 -12.88
N GLU A 29 11.57 1.40 -12.17
CA GLU A 29 12.55 0.31 -12.13
C GLU A 29 11.88 -1.01 -11.69
N ARG A 30 11.14 -0.98 -10.58
CA ARG A 30 10.44 -2.16 -10.06
C ARG A 30 9.31 -2.65 -10.98
N LEU A 31 8.72 -1.79 -11.80
CA LEU A 31 7.70 -2.17 -12.78
C LEU A 31 8.33 -2.93 -13.94
N ASP A 32 9.49 -2.45 -14.42
CA ASP A 32 10.29 -3.10 -15.46
C ASP A 32 10.75 -4.50 -15.05
N GLU A 33 11.29 -4.63 -13.83
CA GLU A 33 11.73 -5.91 -13.26
C GLU A 33 10.61 -6.97 -13.15
N ARG A 34 9.34 -6.55 -13.03
CA ARG A 34 8.21 -7.47 -12.86
C ARG A 34 7.83 -8.21 -14.15
N GLY A 35 8.32 -7.76 -15.31
CA GLY A 35 8.25 -8.51 -16.57
C GLY A 35 6.84 -8.97 -16.99
N ARG A 36 5.80 -8.14 -16.78
CA ARG A 36 4.48 -8.42 -17.38
C ARG A 36 4.54 -8.08 -18.88
N ASP A 37 4.26 -9.08 -19.72
CA ASP A 37 4.12 -9.03 -21.19
C ASP A 37 4.00 -7.61 -21.76
N ASP A 38 5.10 -7.09 -22.35
CA ASP A 38 5.35 -5.96 -23.30
C ASP A 38 4.32 -4.82 -23.48
N THR A 39 3.36 -4.65 -22.57
CA THR A 39 2.20 -3.75 -22.65
C THR A 39 2.04 -2.91 -21.39
N ASP A 40 2.70 -3.29 -20.29
CA ASP A 40 2.66 -2.62 -18.97
C ASP A 40 3.99 -1.94 -18.59
N THR A 41 5.03 -2.00 -19.44
CA THR A 41 6.37 -1.41 -19.22
C THR A 41 6.53 0.00 -19.79
N ASP A 42 5.43 0.72 -19.98
CA ASP A 42 5.50 2.08 -20.50
C ASP A 42 5.57 3.12 -19.36
N LEU A 43 6.73 3.78 -19.23
CA LEU A 43 6.92 4.90 -18.31
C LEU A 43 5.90 6.02 -18.53
N GLU A 44 5.49 6.22 -19.79
CA GLU A 44 4.46 7.19 -20.15
C GLU A 44 3.10 6.75 -19.60
N ALA A 45 2.74 5.47 -19.75
CA ALA A 45 1.52 4.93 -19.16
C ALA A 45 1.53 5.02 -17.62
N LEU A 46 2.67 4.81 -16.96
CA LEU A 46 2.80 5.01 -15.51
C LEU A 46 2.55 6.48 -15.12
N ARG A 47 3.11 7.44 -15.86
CA ARG A 47 2.89 8.87 -15.62
C ARG A 47 1.44 9.27 -15.85
N GLU A 48 0.84 8.83 -16.95
CA GLU A 48 -0.58 9.09 -17.24
C GLU A 48 -1.49 8.48 -16.16
N ARG A 49 -1.13 7.32 -15.62
CA ARG A 49 -1.87 6.70 -14.52
C ARG A 49 -1.76 7.55 -13.24
N ASP A 50 -0.55 7.93 -12.86
CA ASP A 50 -0.32 8.78 -11.69
C ASP A 50 -1.06 10.12 -11.79
N GLU A 51 -0.99 10.80 -12.95
CA GLU A 51 -1.69 12.07 -13.18
C GLU A 51 -3.22 11.92 -13.07
N ARG A 52 -3.76 10.83 -13.61
CA ARG A 52 -5.20 10.52 -13.54
C ARG A 52 -5.65 10.26 -12.11
N GLU A 53 -4.87 9.48 -11.34
CA GLU A 53 -5.15 9.18 -9.94
C GLU A 53 -5.07 10.44 -9.07
N LEU A 54 -4.05 11.30 -9.28
CA LEU A 54 -3.96 12.60 -8.64
C LEU A 54 -5.18 13.48 -8.98
N GLY A 55 -5.62 13.47 -10.24
CA GLY A 55 -6.84 14.16 -10.69
C GLY A 55 -8.13 13.66 -10.02
N PHE A 56 -8.14 12.45 -9.44
CA PHE A 56 -9.25 11.91 -8.66
C PHE A 56 -9.14 12.18 -7.15
N GLY A 57 -8.14 12.96 -6.72
CA GLY A 57 -7.94 13.34 -5.33
C GLY A 57 -7.09 12.36 -4.53
N MET A 58 -6.32 11.49 -5.19
CA MET A 58 -5.39 10.58 -4.49
C MET A 58 -4.35 11.37 -3.67
N GLY A 59 -3.90 12.52 -4.16
CA GLY A 59 -2.95 13.38 -3.45
C GLY A 59 -3.47 13.84 -2.08
N ASP A 60 -4.73 14.27 -2.03
CA ASP A 60 -5.37 14.68 -0.78
C ASP A 60 -5.52 13.51 0.19
N VAL A 61 -5.84 12.31 -0.32
CA VAL A 61 -5.94 11.09 0.49
C VAL A 61 -4.57 10.69 1.07
N MET A 62 -3.51 10.77 0.27
CA MET A 62 -2.15 10.47 0.73
C MET A 62 -1.67 11.48 1.78
N GLU A 63 -1.96 12.77 1.59
CA GLU A 63 -1.60 13.84 2.55
C GLU A 63 -2.28 13.66 3.91
N HIS A 64 -3.52 13.14 3.93
CA HIS A 64 -4.32 12.96 5.15
C HIS A 64 -4.34 11.51 5.64
N ALA A 65 -3.41 10.66 5.18
CA ALA A 65 -3.32 9.28 5.64
C ALA A 65 -2.94 9.21 7.13
N ASP A 66 -3.51 8.25 7.85
CA ASP A 66 -3.22 8.00 9.27
C ASP A 66 -1.78 7.52 9.49
N TYR A 67 -1.25 6.80 8.50
CA TYR A 67 0.10 6.25 8.52
C TYR A 67 0.79 6.40 7.16
N GLN A 68 2.13 6.48 7.18
CA GLN A 68 2.95 6.54 5.97
C GLN A 68 4.11 5.54 6.06
N ILE A 69 4.30 4.77 4.99
CA ILE A 69 5.41 3.85 4.79
C ILE A 69 6.25 4.33 3.60
N ASN A 70 7.53 4.62 3.84
CA ASN A 70 8.48 4.95 2.79
C ASN A 70 9.10 3.66 2.22
N ASN A 71 8.58 3.20 1.09
CA ASN A 71 9.02 1.98 0.40
C ASN A 71 10.23 2.25 -0.52
N THR A 72 11.26 2.89 0.02
CA THR A 72 12.53 3.17 -0.66
C THR A 72 13.60 2.12 -0.40
N GLY A 73 13.40 1.30 0.65
CA GLY A 73 14.32 0.26 1.05
C GLY A 73 14.09 -1.09 0.37
N THR A 74 14.60 -2.13 0.99
CA THR A 74 14.43 -3.53 0.64
C THR A 74 13.02 -4.04 0.97
N LEU A 75 12.65 -5.18 0.37
CA LEU A 75 11.42 -5.88 0.70
C LEU A 75 11.36 -6.32 2.18
N ALA A 76 12.51 -6.58 2.81
CA ALA A 76 12.58 -6.95 4.22
C ALA A 76 12.17 -5.76 5.11
N GLU A 77 12.73 -4.57 4.86
CA GLU A 77 12.39 -3.34 5.58
C GLU A 77 10.92 -2.96 5.41
N PHE A 78 10.38 -3.06 4.18
CA PHE A 78 8.94 -2.82 3.95
C PHE A 78 8.07 -3.81 4.74
N ARG A 79 8.43 -5.10 4.78
CA ARG A 79 7.70 -6.13 5.54
C ARG A 79 7.78 -5.91 7.05
N GLU A 80 8.90 -5.43 7.54
CA GLU A 80 9.07 -5.08 8.96
C GLU A 80 8.12 -3.92 9.32
N GLN A 81 8.16 -2.82 8.57
CA GLN A 81 7.29 -1.65 8.80
C GLN A 81 5.80 -2.02 8.69
N ALA A 82 5.42 -2.85 7.71
CA ALA A 82 4.04 -3.30 7.57
C ALA A 82 3.57 -4.18 8.74
N ARG A 83 4.44 -5.03 9.29
CA ARG A 83 4.10 -5.85 10.45
C ARG A 83 3.99 -5.04 11.73
N GLU A 84 4.91 -4.09 11.92
CA GLU A 84 4.85 -3.15 13.04
C GLU A 84 3.56 -2.35 13.01
N LEU A 85 3.16 -1.84 11.83
CA LEU A 85 1.91 -1.10 11.67
C LEU A 85 0.67 -1.96 11.96
N LEU A 86 0.67 -3.21 11.49
CA LEU A 86 -0.45 -4.13 11.68
C LEU A 86 -0.46 -4.82 13.05
N ASP A 87 0.49 -4.50 13.93
CA ASP A 87 0.70 -5.16 15.23
C ASP A 87 0.76 -6.69 15.12
N ILE A 88 1.38 -7.18 14.03
CA ILE A 88 1.56 -8.62 13.78
C ILE A 88 2.88 -9.05 14.42
N ASP A 89 2.80 -9.50 15.67
CA ASP A 89 3.90 -10.20 16.32
C ASP A 89 4.18 -11.54 15.60
N GLU A 90 5.40 -11.78 15.14
CA GLU A 90 5.84 -13.09 14.59
C GLU A 90 5.80 -14.23 15.65
N GLN A 91 5.38 -13.95 16.88
CA GLN A 91 5.33 -14.90 18.00
C GLN A 91 3.94 -15.50 18.28
N ASN A 92 2.85 -15.05 17.64
CA ASN A 92 1.50 -15.58 17.87
C ASN A 92 1.07 -16.64 16.85
N HIS A 93 1.94 -17.62 16.60
CA HIS A 93 1.60 -18.83 15.84
C HIS A 93 1.63 -20.07 16.74
N THR A 94 0.99 -20.02 17.90
CA THR A 94 0.52 -21.21 18.61
C THR A 94 -0.85 -20.89 19.17
N ASP A 95 -1.90 -21.49 18.58
CA ASP A 95 -3.14 -21.93 19.22
C ASP A 95 -4.22 -22.20 18.17
N ALA A 96 -4.02 -23.28 17.42
CA ALA A 96 -5.09 -23.91 16.65
C ALA A 96 -4.87 -25.42 16.52
N ASN A 97 -4.57 -26.09 17.65
CA ASN A 97 -4.68 -27.55 17.69
C ASN A 97 -4.94 -28.14 19.08
N ASP A 98 -5.86 -27.54 19.85
CA ASP A 98 -6.28 -28.15 21.12
C ASP A 98 -7.78 -28.00 21.36
N LEU A 99 -8.59 -28.55 20.45
CA LEU A 99 -9.98 -28.93 20.72
C LEU A 99 -10.32 -30.23 19.97
N GLN A 100 -9.76 -31.33 20.48
CA GLN A 100 -10.39 -32.65 20.40
C GLN A 100 -10.58 -33.18 21.82
N HIS A 101 -11.76 -32.89 22.38
CA HIS A 101 -12.41 -33.72 23.38
C HIS A 101 -13.85 -33.98 22.90
#